data_AF-A0A840IWQ6-F1
#
_entry.id   AF-A0A840IWQ6-F1
#
_cell.length_a   1.000
_cell.length_b   1.000
_cell.length_c   1.000
_cell.angle_alpha   90.00
_cell.angle_beta   90.00
_cell.angle_gamma   90.00
#
_symmetry.space_group_name_H-M   'P 1'
#
loop_
_entity.id
_entity.type
_entity.pdbx_description
1 polymer ?
#
loop_
_entity_poly.entity_id
_entity_poly.type
_entity_poly.pdbx_seq_one_letter_code
_entity_poly.pdbx_strand_id
1 'polypeptide(L)' 'MDGSEHSPGRSGRRASVCLQRRHVRCDGAALSYAGILISRYDNGELVAQRWIPLGADPSEEDDELLIEQLRAALLWQAD' A
#
# COMPACT_ATOMS: atom_id res chain seq x y z
N MET A 1 24.87 -20.22 -21.32
CA MET A 1 24.30 -19.22 -20.40
C MET A 1 22.80 -19.34 -20.55
N ASP A 2 22.16 -20.15 -19.71
CA ASP A 2 20.71 -20.27 -19.70
C ASP A 2 20.21 -19.39 -18.56
N GLY A 3 19.68 -18.22 -18.92
CA GLY A 3 19.04 -17.29 -18.02
C GLY A 3 17.68 -17.85 -17.60
N SER A 4 17.71 -18.86 -16.75
CA SER A 4 16.54 -19.29 -15.99
C SER A 4 16.22 -18.24 -14.93
N GLU A 5 15.72 -17.07 -15.36
CA GLU A 5 15.01 -16.10 -14.53
C GLU A 5 13.58 -16.58 -14.25
N HIS A 6 13.41 -17.88 -13.97
CA HIS A 6 12.22 -18.36 -13.30
C HIS A 6 12.53 -18.30 -11.80
N SER A 7 12.53 -17.07 -11.25
CA SER A 7 12.41 -16.93 -9.80
C SER A 7 11.10 -17.61 -9.43
N PRO A 8 11.13 -18.74 -8.69
CA PRO A 8 9.89 -19.40 -8.30
C PRO A 8 9.09 -18.37 -7.53
N GLY A 9 7.80 -18.24 -7.85
CA GLY A 9 6.88 -17.44 -7.08
C GLY A 9 7.16 -17.70 -5.61
N ARG A 10 7.49 -16.65 -4.85
CA ARG A 10 7.38 -16.72 -3.40
C ARG A 10 5.91 -16.95 -3.13
N SER A 11 5.50 -18.21 -3.11
CA SER A 11 4.20 -18.65 -2.60
C SER A 11 4.20 -18.29 -1.13
N GLY A 12 3.62 -17.14 -0.83
CA GLY A 12 3.70 -16.51 0.47
C GLY A 12 2.97 -15.19 0.45
N ARG A 13 2.46 -14.81 1.61
CA ARG A 13 1.82 -13.52 1.82
C ARG A 13 2.85 -12.41 1.66
N ARG A 14 2.51 -11.34 0.94
CA ARG A 14 3.38 -10.19 0.71
C ARG A 14 2.57 -8.91 0.86
N ALA A 15 3.08 -7.97 1.65
CA ALA A 15 2.58 -6.60 1.63
C ALA A 15 3.51 -5.75 0.74
N SER A 16 2.94 -4.90 -0.09
CA SER A 16 3.66 -3.85 -0.82
C SER A 16 3.05 -2.51 -0.46
N VAL A 17 3.93 -1.51 -0.33
CA VAL A 17 3.58 -0.16 0.06
C VAL A 17 4.06 0.75 -1.05
N CYS A 18 3.15 1.50 -1.65
CA CYS A 18 3.47 2.43 -2.73
C CYS A 18 2.89 3.81 -2.43
N LEU A 19 3.67 4.86 -2.69
CA LEU A 19 3.15 6.22 -2.68
C LEU A 19 2.26 6.40 -3.92
N GLN A 20 0.97 6.62 -3.70
CA GLN A 20 -0.01 6.88 -4.76
C GLN A 20 -0.63 8.26 -4.59
N ARG A 21 -0.53 9.08 -5.63
CA ARG A 21 -1.25 10.36 -5.70
C ARG A 21 -2.65 10.12 -6.25
N ARG A 22 -3.67 10.54 -5.50
CA ARG A 22 -5.07 10.48 -5.91
C ARG A 22 -5.58 11.88 -6.21
N HIS A 23 -6.00 12.09 -7.45
CA HIS A 23 -6.58 13.36 -7.87
C HIS A 23 -8.07 13.31 -7.59
N VAL A 24 -8.53 14.17 -6.67
CA VAL A 24 -9.94 14.34 -6.35
C VAL A 24 -10.39 15.67 -6.92
N ARG A 25 -11.47 15.65 -7.70
CA ARG A 25 -12.10 16.87 -8.21
C ARG A 25 -13.22 17.25 -7.26
N CYS A 26 -13.10 18.40 -6.61
CA CYS A 26 -14.13 18.95 -5.73
C CYS A 26 -14.44 20.38 -6.19
N ASP A 27 -15.70 20.65 -6.50
CA ASP A 27 -16.23 21.98 -6.84
C ASP A 27 -15.33 22.84 -7.76
N GLY A 28 -14.98 22.28 -8.92
CA GLY A 28 -14.15 22.98 -9.92
C GLY A 28 -12.64 22.99 -9.65
N ALA A 29 -12.19 22.63 -8.45
CA ALA A 29 -10.78 22.47 -8.10
C ALA A 29 -10.32 21.00 -8.24
N ALA A 30 -9.14 20.80 -8.81
CA ALA A 30 -8.45 19.50 -8.81
C ALA A 30 -7.45 19.49 -7.65
N LEU A 31 -7.71 18.68 -6.63
CA LEU A 31 -6.84 18.52 -5.47
C LEU A 31 -6.08 17.20 -5.62
N SER A 32 -4.75 17.29 -5.59
CA SER A 32 -3.85 16.14 -5.69
C SER A 32 -3.41 15.73 -4.28
N TYR A 33 -4.03 14.69 -3.74
CA TYR A 33 -3.67 14.15 -2.43
C TYR A 33 -2.58 13.09 -2.62
N ALA A 34 -1.43 13.27 -1.97
CA ALA A 34 -0.50 12.17 -1.77
C ALA A 34 -1.12 11.18 -0.78
N GLY A 35 -0.86 9.90 -0.96
CA GLY A 35 -1.34 8.88 -0.04
C GLY A 35 -0.52 7.61 -0.16
N ILE A 36 -0.63 6.75 0.83
CA ILE A 36 0.07 5.48 0.86
C ILE A 36 -0.93 4.38 0.52
N LEU A 37 -0.67 3.68 -0.58
CA LEU A 37 -1.41 2.49 -0.95
C LEU A 37 -0.69 1.26 -0.37
N ILE A 38 -1.34 0.59 0.57
CA ILE A 38 -0.91 -0.69 1.10
C ILE A 38 -1.68 -1.78 0.33
N SER A 39 -0.97 -2.59 -0.44
CA SER A 39 -1.51 -3.73 -1.18
C SER A 39 -1.01 -5.03 -0.54
N ARG A 40 -1.91 -5.98 -0.31
CA ARG A 40 -1.60 -7.31 0.21
C ARG A 40 -1.82 -8.34 -0.90
N TYR A 41 -0.82 -9.17 -1.11
CA TYR A 41 -0.80 -10.22 -2.11
C TYR A 41 -0.66 -11.57 -1.41
N ASP A 42 -1.55 -12.51 -1.69
CA ASP A 42 -1.44 -13.92 -1.26
C ASP A 42 -1.16 -14.76 -2.50
N ASN A 43 -0.04 -15.48 -2.53
CA ASN A 43 0.35 -16.30 -3.68
C ASN A 43 0.34 -15.57 -5.04
N GLY A 44 0.59 -14.26 -5.03
CA GLY A 44 0.56 -13.41 -6.22
C GLY A 44 -0.80 -12.82 -6.56
N GLU A 45 -1.87 -13.19 -5.86
CA GLU A 45 -3.20 -12.61 -6.00
C GLU A 45 -3.39 -11.46 -5.02
N LEU A 46 -3.95 -10.34 -5.51
CA LEU A 46 -4.24 -9.18 -4.68
C LEU A 46 -5.47 -9.45 -3.79
N VAL A 47 -5.24 -9.71 -2.51
CA VAL A 47 -6.31 -10.05 -1.56
C VAL A 47 -6.86 -8.82 -0.81
N ALA A 48 -6.07 -7.76 -0.68
CA ALA A 48 -6.54 -6.52 -0.07
C ALA A 48 -5.78 -5.30 -0.57
N GLN A 49 -6.49 -4.18 -0.70
CA GLN A 49 -5.88 -2.86 -0.91
C GLN A 49 -6.50 -1.86 0.05
N ARG A 50 -5.65 -1.03 0.64
CA ARG A 50 -6.09 0.12 1.41
C ARG A 50 -5.26 1.33 1.03
N TRP A 51 -5.95 2.39 0.67
CA TRP A 51 -5.35 3.69 0.42
C TRP A 51 -5.55 4.58 1.64
N ILE A 52 -4.47 5.16 2.13
CA ILE A 52 -4.44 6.06 3.28
C ILE A 52 -4.08 7.45 2.75
N PRO A 53 -4.98 8.45 2.85
CA PRO A 53 -4.67 9.81 2.45
C PRO A 53 -3.58 10.38 3.37
N LEU A 54 -2.57 11.03 2.79
CA LEU A 54 -1.70 11.92 3.53
C LEU A 54 -2.29 13.33 3.38
N GLY A 55 -2.80 13.88 4.47
CA GLY A 55 -3.29 15.25 4.53
C GLY A 55 -2.19 16.25 4.17
N ALA A 56 -2.59 17.47 3.80
CA ALA A 56 -1.65 18.59 3.64
C ALA A 56 -1.02 19.02 4.98
N ASP A 57 -1.72 18.72 6.08
CA ASP A 57 -1.26 18.81 7.47
C ASP A 57 -1.50 17.42 8.08
N PRO A 58 -0.51 16.50 8.04
CA PRO A 58 -0.66 15.18 8.65
C PRO A 58 -0.74 15.34 10.18
N SER A 59 -1.79 14.81 10.79
CA SER A 59 -1.93 14.77 12.25
C SER A 59 -1.23 13.53 12.82
N GLU A 60 -0.89 13.56 14.11
CA GLU A 60 -0.37 12.39 14.83
C GLU A 60 -1.33 11.19 14.72
N GLU A 61 -2.64 11.45 14.67
CA GLU A 61 -3.68 10.44 14.45
C GLU A 61 -3.55 9.75 13.07
N ASP A 62 -3.16 10.50 12.03
CA ASP A 62 -2.91 9.94 10.68
C ASP A 62 -1.65 9.06 10.67
N ASP A 63 -0.61 9.48 11.39
CA ASP A 63 0.63 8.72 11.57
C ASP A 63 0.39 7.41 12.33
N GLU A 64 -0.37 7.45 13.42
CA GLU A 64 -0.76 6.27 14.20
C GLU A 64 -1.55 5.28 13.33
N LEU A 65 -2.56 5.76 12.60
CA LEU A 65 -3.33 4.94 11.67
C LEU A 65 -2.45 4.33 10.58
N LEU A 66 -1.50 5.08 10.02
CA LEU A 66 -0.57 4.55 9.03
C LEU A 66 0.31 3.45 9.62
N ILE A 67 0.88 3.66 10.80
CA ILE A 67 1.76 2.70 11.48
C ILE A 67 0.99 1.44 11.85
N GLU A 68 -0.22 1.56 12.40
CA GLU A 68 -1.08 0.42 12.73
C GLU A 68 -1.41 -0.40 11.47
N GLN A 69 -1.75 0.27 10.38
CA GLN A 69 -2.08 -0.39 9.13
C GLN A 69 -0.87 -1.07 8.47
N LEU A 70 0.29 -0.44 8.55
CA LEU A 70 1.57 -1.01 8.10
C LEU A 70 1.92 -2.23 8.94
N ARG A 71 1.83 -2.12 10.27
CA ARG A 71 2.08 -3.21 11.21
C ARG A 71 1.13 -4.38 10.96
N ALA A 72 -0.16 -4.13 10.78
CA ALA A 72 -1.13 -5.17 10.46
C ALA A 72 -0.83 -5.87 9.12
N ALA A 73 -0.31 -5.13 8.14
CA ALA A 73 0.10 -5.71 6.85
C ALA A 73 1.39 -6.54 6.96
N LEU A 74 2.35 -6.10 7.76
CA LEU A 74 3.60 -6.81 8.05
C LEU A 74 3.35 -8.09 8.87
N LEU A 75 2.51 -8.03 9.90
CA LEU A 75 2.10 -9.19 10.69
C LEU A 75 1.38 -10.21 9.82
N TRP A 76 0.49 -9.77 8.95
CA TRP A 76 -0.20 -10.66 8.00
C TRP A 76 0.77 -11.34 7.02
N GLN A 77 1.83 -10.65 6.57
CA GLN A 77 2.87 -11.26 5.75
C GLN A 77 3.71 -12.31 6.52
N ALA A 78 3.81 -12.19 7.84
CA ALA A 78 4.62 -13.06 8.69
C ALA A 78 3.88 -14.29 9.24
N ASP A 79 2.54 -14.32 9.09
CA ASP A 79 1.67 -15.44 9.48
C ASP A 79 1.57 -16.50 8.38
#